data_AF-A0A812NPX5-F1
#
_entry.id   AF-A0A812NPX5-F1
#
_cell.length_a   1.000
_cell.length_b   1.000
_cell.length_c   1.000
_cell.angle_alpha   90.00
_cell.angle_beta   90.00
_cell.angle_gamma   90.00
#
_symmetry.space_group_name_H-M   'P 1'
#
loop_
_entity.id
_entity.type
_entity.pdbx_description
1 polymer ?
#
loop_
_entity_poly.entity_id
_entity_poly.type
_entity_poly.pdbx_seq_one_letter_code
_entity_poly.pdbx_strand_id
1 'polypeptide(L)'
;ASEPESNSKMQALEQEQATLKQLYEEAVARIAKQKLEATTHGTAAAEEEAEKKRKAAAAAQEAEEKRQEAAAAAAEAEKKRQEAAAAEAEKKRQEATEAEAERKRQAAADEAEKKRQEAAAAEAEKKRQEAAAAEAERKRLEAALAAEIEAADAQKKRREEALAAEAAKKAQEAAAAEAADTEKKRQAAVEDEIRRMRQRIQELTGETPPTIGTSNFKRAHSPTRAAPSRSLDLSPLSKQLKQEHEEEERLKREVANATKKAKLDEIQRKNEAMRQKLLALGSSASTNSPPAATPNPSASPAPAATNANPAPSPTPAATPASPIPPPPQGPPPPQGTAAPPTTIPAAAPPETSTSEPTAADEANTVARKEAAAAIQTDMIKEYMASGQDVNKVTVGIILKDMMVEQEKKTKQSLTREQVFTHYAPNEQKAKDAIDFAVQQGCRDDPNFPAGSGNLLYNIFTEFSETELFEKRREIEASIKPLASDNRPEAKKLFSELRLSGNSLASLRSGSLSSKNP
;
A
#
# COMPACT_ATOMS: atom_id res chain seq x y z
N ALA A 1 -165.43 84.99 42.05
CA ALA A 1 -164.84 84.45 43.29
C ALA A 1 -164.49 82.99 43.03
N SER A 2 -163.33 82.56 43.55
CA SER A 2 -162.57 81.31 43.26
C SER A 2 -162.15 81.17 41.79
N GLU A 3 -160.87 81.05 41.43
CA GLU A 3 -159.94 79.98 41.83
C GLU A 3 -158.47 80.45 41.93
N PRO A 4 -157.73 80.14 43.02
CA PRO A 4 -156.29 80.35 43.17
C PRO A 4 -155.43 79.08 42.95
N GLU A 5 -155.91 78.07 42.23
CA GLU A 5 -155.25 76.75 42.17
C GLU A 5 -154.13 76.60 41.12
N SER A 6 -153.94 77.55 40.20
CA SER A 6 -152.96 77.38 39.12
C SER A 6 -151.50 77.63 39.54
N ASN A 7 -151.26 78.54 40.49
CA ASN A 7 -149.88 78.89 40.91
C ASN A 7 -149.22 77.79 41.77
N SER A 8 -150.00 77.00 42.52
CA SER A 8 -149.44 75.92 43.36
C SER A 8 -148.93 74.74 42.53
N LYS A 9 -149.60 74.41 41.41
CA LYS A 9 -149.16 73.34 40.50
C LYS A 9 -147.86 73.68 39.77
N MET A 10 -147.64 74.96 39.48
CA MET A 10 -146.40 75.41 38.82
C MET A 10 -145.19 75.30 39.76
N GLN A 11 -145.35 75.68 41.03
CA GLN A 11 -144.30 75.51 42.04
C GLN A 11 -143.96 74.04 42.32
N ALA A 12 -144.96 73.15 42.32
CA ALA A 12 -144.73 71.72 42.50
C ALA A 12 -143.91 71.12 41.33
N LEU A 13 -144.19 71.53 40.09
CA LEU A 13 -143.43 71.09 38.91
C LEU A 13 -141.98 71.61 38.93
N GLU A 14 -141.76 72.84 39.40
CA GLU A 14 -140.41 73.41 39.51
C GLU A 14 -139.56 72.69 40.58
N GLN A 15 -140.18 72.33 41.72
CA GLN A 15 -139.52 71.49 42.73
C GLN A 15 -139.21 70.09 42.19
N GLU A 16 -140.13 69.47 41.46
CA GLU A 16 -139.92 68.16 40.85
C GLU A 16 -138.76 68.19 39.85
N GLN A 17 -138.69 69.20 38.98
CA GLN A 17 -137.57 69.37 38.05
C GLN A 17 -136.23 69.61 38.76
N ALA A 18 -136.22 70.38 39.85
CA ALA A 18 -135.01 70.61 40.65
C ALA A 18 -134.49 69.30 41.28
N THR A 19 -135.39 68.46 41.81
CA THR A 19 -135.02 67.15 42.39
C THR A 19 -134.51 66.17 41.33
N LEU A 20 -135.14 66.14 40.15
CA LEU A 20 -134.68 65.30 39.04
C LEU A 20 -133.29 65.71 38.55
N LYS A 21 -132.99 67.01 38.50
CA LYS A 21 -131.67 67.50 38.12
C LYS A 21 -130.59 67.10 39.13
N GLN A 22 -130.88 67.19 40.43
CA GLN A 22 -129.96 66.72 41.48
C GLN A 22 -129.69 65.22 41.39
N LEU A 23 -130.73 64.39 41.19
CA LEU A 23 -130.57 62.95 41.04
C LEU A 23 -129.74 62.58 39.80
N TYR A 24 -129.91 63.32 38.70
CA TYR A 24 -129.12 63.12 37.50
C TYR A 24 -127.64 63.48 37.70
N GLU A 25 -127.34 64.63 38.31
CA GLU A 25 -125.97 65.03 38.63
C GLU A 25 -125.29 64.05 39.60
N GLU A 26 -126.02 63.55 40.60
CA GLU A 26 -125.50 62.54 41.53
C GLU A 26 -125.24 61.18 40.83
N ALA A 27 -126.13 60.74 39.95
CA ALA A 27 -125.95 59.51 39.18
C ALA A 27 -124.72 59.60 38.26
N VAL A 28 -124.52 60.74 37.59
CA VAL A 28 -123.35 61.00 36.74
C VAL A 28 -122.06 61.00 37.58
N ALA A 29 -122.07 61.61 38.76
CA ALA A 29 -120.92 61.60 39.67
C ALA A 29 -120.57 60.19 40.17
N ARG A 30 -121.58 59.35 40.48
CA ARG A 30 -121.36 57.95 40.88
C ARG A 30 -120.76 57.12 39.75
N ILE A 31 -121.26 57.29 38.52
CA ILE A 31 -120.72 56.59 37.34
C ILE A 31 -119.27 57.03 37.07
N ALA A 32 -118.97 58.33 37.18
CA ALA A 32 -117.61 58.85 37.01
C ALA A 32 -116.66 58.26 38.07
N LYS A 33 -117.10 58.18 39.33
CA LYS A 33 -116.31 57.60 40.42
C LYS A 33 -116.05 56.10 40.22
N GLN A 34 -117.06 55.32 39.86
CA GLN A 34 -116.89 53.89 39.55
C GLN A 34 -115.95 53.65 38.37
N LYS A 35 -115.99 54.51 37.35
CA LYS A 35 -115.10 54.39 36.18
C LYS A 35 -113.64 54.69 36.56
N LEU A 36 -113.39 55.64 37.46
CA LEU A 36 -112.06 55.95 37.97
C LEU A 36 -111.48 54.81 38.83
N GLU A 37 -112.30 54.24 39.71
CA GLU A 37 -111.93 53.09 40.56
C GLU A 37 -111.64 51.83 39.71
N ALA A 38 -112.41 51.58 38.66
CA ALA A 38 -112.17 50.47 37.73
C ALA A 38 -110.84 50.63 36.96
N THR A 39 -110.45 51.86 36.60
CA THR A 39 -109.19 52.11 35.89
C THR A 39 -107.95 52.06 36.77
N THR A 40 -108.07 52.32 38.07
CA THR A 40 -106.94 52.37 39.00
C THR A 40 -106.58 50.98 39.55
N HIS A 41 -107.56 50.10 39.72
CA HIS A 41 -107.30 48.72 40.15
C HIS A 41 -106.87 47.79 38.99
N GLY A 42 -107.24 48.09 37.74
CA GLY A 42 -106.83 47.31 36.58
C GLY A 42 -105.38 47.50 36.13
N THR A 43 -104.80 48.69 36.33
CA THR A 43 -103.42 49.01 35.91
C THR A 43 -102.38 48.58 36.95
N ALA A 44 -102.66 48.74 38.25
CA ALA A 44 -101.72 48.34 39.31
C ALA A 44 -101.50 46.82 39.38
N ALA A 45 -102.53 46.00 39.16
CA ALA A 45 -102.40 44.55 39.14
C ALA A 45 -101.65 44.03 37.89
N ALA A 46 -101.79 44.71 36.75
CA ALA A 46 -101.09 44.35 35.52
C ALA A 46 -99.58 44.70 35.57
N GLU A 47 -99.21 45.78 36.27
CA GLU A 47 -97.81 46.17 36.44
C GLU A 47 -97.04 45.23 37.38
N GLU A 48 -97.63 44.77 38.50
CA GLU A 48 -96.97 43.80 39.37
C GLU A 48 -96.75 42.43 38.70
N GLU A 49 -97.70 41.97 37.87
CA GLU A 49 -97.54 40.70 37.15
C GLU A 49 -96.49 40.80 36.04
N ALA A 50 -96.40 41.97 35.39
CA ALA A 50 -95.35 42.26 34.41
C ALA A 50 -93.95 42.37 35.06
N GLU A 51 -93.85 42.93 36.27
CA GLU A 51 -92.59 43.01 37.01
C GLU A 51 -92.11 41.63 37.48
N LYS A 52 -93.01 40.76 37.96
CA LYS A 52 -92.69 39.37 38.27
C LYS A 52 -92.20 38.58 37.05
N LYS A 53 -92.83 38.77 35.88
CA LYS A 53 -92.39 38.12 34.63
C LYS A 53 -91.01 38.61 34.19
N ARG A 54 -90.70 39.91 34.34
CA ARG A 54 -89.35 40.44 34.05
C ARG A 54 -88.29 39.89 35.00
N LYS A 55 -88.58 39.79 36.30
CA LYS A 55 -87.65 39.19 37.28
C LYS A 55 -87.43 37.70 37.03
N ALA A 56 -88.47 36.96 36.65
CA ALA A 56 -88.35 35.55 36.29
C ALA A 56 -87.55 35.33 34.99
N ALA A 57 -87.74 36.20 33.98
CA ALA A 57 -86.96 36.16 32.74
C ALA A 57 -85.48 36.51 32.96
N ALA A 58 -85.20 37.51 33.80
CA ALA A 58 -83.83 37.87 34.17
C ALA A 58 -83.14 36.73 34.94
N ALA A 59 -83.81 36.09 35.90
CA ALA A 59 -83.27 34.94 36.62
C ALA A 59 -83.03 33.71 35.72
N ALA A 60 -83.86 33.52 34.69
CA ALA A 60 -83.67 32.46 33.72
C ALA A 60 -82.45 32.71 32.80
N GLN A 61 -82.24 33.96 32.37
CA GLN A 61 -81.05 34.33 31.61
C GLN A 61 -79.76 34.18 32.43
N GLU A 62 -79.76 34.62 33.69
CA GLU A 62 -78.58 34.50 34.56
C GLU A 62 -78.24 33.02 34.85
N ALA A 63 -79.26 32.16 34.96
CA ALA A 63 -79.06 30.72 35.11
C ALA A 63 -78.55 30.04 33.82
N GLU A 64 -78.95 30.53 32.65
CA GLU A 64 -78.44 30.06 31.36
C GLU A 64 -76.98 30.48 31.14
N GLU A 65 -76.65 31.74 31.45
CA GLU A 65 -75.29 32.27 31.37
C GLU A 65 -74.33 31.47 32.27
N LYS A 66 -74.74 31.17 33.50
CA LYS A 66 -73.98 30.31 34.42
C LYS A 66 -73.79 28.88 33.90
N ARG A 67 -74.76 28.33 33.19
CA ARG A 67 -74.64 27.01 32.55
C ARG A 67 -73.68 27.04 31.37
N GLN A 68 -73.71 28.10 30.57
CA GLN A 68 -72.78 28.28 29.46
C GLN A 68 -71.35 28.48 29.95
N GLU A 69 -71.14 29.27 31.01
CA GLU A 69 -69.84 29.49 31.61
C GLU A 69 -69.27 28.18 32.23
N ALA A 70 -70.10 27.40 32.92
CA ALA A 70 -69.72 26.09 33.44
C ALA A 70 -69.39 25.08 32.32
N ALA A 71 -70.15 25.10 31.22
CA ALA A 71 -69.89 24.24 30.06
C ALA A 71 -68.59 24.63 29.33
N ALA A 72 -68.32 25.94 29.18
CA ALA A 72 -67.08 26.43 28.60
C ALA A 72 -65.87 26.08 29.46
N ALA A 73 -65.97 26.21 30.79
CA ALA A 73 -64.92 25.82 31.72
C ALA A 73 -64.63 24.30 31.68
N ALA A 74 -65.68 23.47 31.56
CA ALA A 74 -65.53 22.03 31.40
C ALA A 74 -64.85 21.65 30.07
N ALA A 75 -65.21 22.29 28.96
CA ALA A 75 -64.59 22.08 27.66
C ALA A 75 -63.11 22.50 27.65
N GLU A 76 -62.76 23.61 28.30
CA GLU A 76 -61.37 24.05 28.40
C GLU A 76 -60.52 23.10 29.27
N ALA A 77 -61.10 22.57 30.35
CA ALA A 77 -60.45 21.58 31.21
C ALA A 77 -60.23 20.25 30.48
N GLU A 78 -61.18 19.80 29.64
CA GLU A 78 -61.03 18.61 28.81
C GLU A 78 -59.95 18.80 27.74
N LYS A 79 -59.93 19.96 27.06
CA LYS A 79 -58.89 20.29 26.08
C LYS A 79 -57.50 20.27 26.70
N LYS A 80 -57.31 20.86 27.89
CA LYS A 80 -56.03 20.82 28.63
C LYS A 80 -55.62 19.39 29.00
N ARG A 81 -56.58 18.53 29.37
CA ARG A 81 -56.30 17.10 29.63
C ARG A 81 -55.85 16.37 28.38
N GLN A 82 -56.47 16.63 27.23
CA GLN A 82 -56.09 16.00 25.97
C GLN A 82 -54.71 16.49 25.49
N GLU A 83 -54.39 17.78 25.60
CA GLU A 83 -53.05 18.31 25.30
C GLU A 83 -51.97 17.70 26.21
N ALA A 84 -52.23 17.58 27.52
CA ALA A 84 -51.30 16.96 28.45
C ALA A 84 -51.05 15.47 28.12
N ALA A 85 -52.10 14.72 27.78
CA ALA A 85 -51.98 13.32 27.38
C ALA A 85 -51.22 13.15 26.06
N ALA A 86 -51.43 14.05 25.09
CA ALA A 86 -50.70 14.05 23.83
C ALA A 86 -49.20 14.36 24.02
N ALA A 87 -48.88 15.34 24.87
CA ALA A 87 -47.49 15.69 25.20
C ALA A 87 -46.75 14.54 25.90
N GLU A 88 -47.41 13.83 26.82
CA GLU A 88 -46.80 12.66 27.49
C GLU A 88 -46.58 11.48 26.53
N ALA A 89 -47.50 11.27 25.59
CA ALA A 89 -47.37 10.25 24.56
C ALA A 89 -46.23 10.57 23.56
N GLU A 90 -46.05 11.84 23.19
CA GLU A 90 -44.94 12.28 22.35
C GLU A 90 -43.59 12.10 23.06
N LYS A 91 -43.51 12.48 24.34
CA LYS A 91 -42.29 12.27 25.15
C LYS A 91 -41.89 10.80 25.22
N LYS A 92 -42.85 9.89 25.45
CA LYS A 92 -42.60 8.43 25.45
C LYS A 92 -42.12 7.91 24.09
N ARG A 93 -42.64 8.47 22.98
CA ARG A 93 -42.15 8.12 21.64
C ARG A 93 -40.71 8.58 21.43
N GLN A 94 -40.36 9.79 21.86
CA GLN A 94 -39.00 10.32 21.75
C GLN A 94 -38.00 9.47 22.57
N GLU A 95 -38.32 9.17 23.83
CA GLU A 95 -37.47 8.29 24.67
C GLU A 95 -37.29 6.89 24.04
N ALA A 96 -38.35 6.31 23.47
CA ALA A 96 -38.25 5.02 22.78
C ALA A 96 -37.35 5.07 21.55
N THR A 97 -37.42 6.15 20.76
CA THR A 97 -36.55 6.33 19.58
C THR A 97 -35.09 6.56 19.95
N GLU A 98 -34.80 7.30 21.02
CA GLU A 98 -33.44 7.51 21.51
C GLU A 98 -32.83 6.21 22.03
N ALA A 99 -33.58 5.41 22.78
CA ALA A 99 -33.14 4.10 23.26
C ALA A 99 -32.84 3.12 22.12
N GLU A 100 -33.62 3.12 21.03
CA GLU A 100 -33.34 2.29 19.85
C GLU A 100 -32.10 2.78 19.10
N ALA A 101 -31.92 4.10 18.98
CA ALA A 101 -30.74 4.68 18.36
C ALA A 101 -29.45 4.36 19.14
N GLU A 102 -29.51 4.40 20.47
CA GLU A 102 -28.38 4.02 21.34
C GLU A 102 -28.02 2.54 21.20
N ARG A 103 -29.02 1.64 21.18
CA ARG A 103 -28.79 0.21 20.93
C ARG A 103 -28.14 -0.06 19.58
N LYS A 104 -28.55 0.65 18.52
CA LYS A 104 -27.92 0.53 17.20
C LYS A 104 -26.48 1.01 17.20
N ARG A 105 -26.17 2.09 17.93
CA ARG A 105 -24.79 2.59 18.08
C ARG A 105 -23.89 1.62 18.83
N GLN A 106 -24.39 1.01 19.92
CA GLN A 106 -23.66 -0.03 20.65
C GLN A 106 -23.41 -1.27 19.78
N ALA A 107 -24.43 -1.78 19.10
CA ALA A 107 -24.26 -2.93 18.22
C ALA A 107 -23.23 -2.69 17.09
N ALA A 108 -23.24 -1.49 16.49
CA ALA A 108 -22.25 -1.12 15.48
C ALA A 108 -20.83 -0.99 16.05
N ALA A 109 -20.69 -0.50 17.29
CA ALA A 109 -19.40 -0.41 17.97
C ALA A 109 -18.83 -1.80 18.29
N ASP A 110 -19.66 -2.72 18.79
CA ASP A 110 -19.26 -4.10 19.11
C ASP A 110 -18.83 -4.86 17.85
N GLU A 111 -19.55 -4.70 16.74
CA GLU A 111 -19.19 -5.33 15.46
C GLU A 111 -17.87 -4.77 14.90
N ALA A 112 -17.66 -3.46 15.01
CA ALA A 112 -16.40 -2.83 14.61
C ALA A 112 -15.22 -3.29 15.48
N GLU A 113 -15.42 -3.46 16.79
CA GLU A 113 -14.40 -3.99 17.69
C GLU A 113 -14.06 -5.45 17.35
N LYS A 114 -15.07 -6.29 17.15
CA LYS A 114 -14.88 -7.69 16.74
C LYS A 114 -14.06 -7.78 15.46
N LYS A 115 -14.37 -6.95 14.46
CA LYS A 115 -13.65 -6.91 13.19
C LYS A 115 -12.19 -6.45 13.35
N ARG A 116 -11.92 -5.50 14.26
CA ARG A 116 -10.54 -5.10 14.60
C ARG A 116 -9.77 -6.22 15.28
N GLN A 117 -10.39 -6.95 16.21
CA GLN A 117 -9.76 -8.08 16.90
C GLN A 117 -9.42 -9.21 15.92
N GLU A 118 -10.34 -9.53 14.99
CA GLU A 118 -10.11 -10.55 13.96
C GLU A 118 -8.98 -10.16 13.00
N ALA A 119 -8.94 -8.89 12.55
CA ALA A 119 -7.85 -8.39 11.72
C ALA A 119 -6.49 -8.44 12.45
N ALA A 120 -6.45 -8.07 13.73
CA ALA A 120 -5.23 -8.13 14.53
C ALA A 120 -4.73 -9.58 14.73
N ALA A 121 -5.65 -10.53 14.93
CA ALA A 121 -5.33 -11.95 15.03
C ALA A 121 -4.75 -12.50 13.71
N ALA A 122 -5.34 -12.14 12.57
CA ALA A 122 -4.84 -12.54 11.25
C ALA A 122 -3.44 -11.97 10.95
N GLU A 123 -3.16 -10.72 11.31
CA GLU A 123 -1.83 -10.12 11.15
C GLU A 123 -0.79 -10.78 12.06
N ALA A 124 -1.15 -11.11 13.30
CA ALA A 124 -0.29 -11.83 14.23
C ALA A 124 0.04 -13.24 13.72
N GLU A 125 -0.93 -13.96 13.13
CA GLU A 125 -0.70 -15.26 12.52
C GLU A 125 0.23 -15.15 11.30
N LYS A 126 0.01 -14.17 10.43
CA LYS A 126 0.89 -13.92 9.28
C LYS A 126 2.34 -13.67 9.71
N LYS A 127 2.55 -12.84 10.74
CA LYS A 127 3.90 -12.59 11.32
C LYS A 127 4.53 -13.86 11.88
N ARG A 128 3.76 -14.75 12.51
CA ARG A 128 4.27 -16.05 12.99
C ARG A 128 4.70 -16.95 11.84
N GLN A 129 3.91 -17.02 10.77
CA GLN A 129 4.24 -17.82 9.59
C GLN A 129 5.50 -17.28 8.88
N GLU A 130 5.63 -15.96 8.75
CA GLU A 130 6.80 -15.32 8.15
C GLU A 130 8.07 -15.54 8.97
N ALA A 131 7.99 -15.42 10.30
CA ALA A 131 9.10 -15.73 11.20
C ALA A 131 9.53 -17.21 11.11
N ALA A 132 8.57 -18.13 11.05
CA ALA A 132 8.86 -19.57 10.89
C ALA A 132 9.52 -19.88 9.54
N ALA A 133 9.09 -19.21 8.46
CA ALA A 133 9.70 -19.35 7.14
C ALA A 133 11.15 -18.81 7.11
N ALA A 134 11.39 -17.65 7.73
CA ALA A 134 12.72 -17.06 7.84
C ALA A 134 13.68 -17.94 8.67
N GLU A 135 13.21 -18.55 9.77
CA GLU A 135 14.01 -19.48 10.56
C GLU A 135 14.35 -20.76 9.77
N ALA A 136 13.39 -21.29 9.00
CA ALA A 136 13.63 -22.44 8.14
C ALA A 136 14.64 -22.14 7.02
N GLU A 137 14.59 -20.94 6.44
CA GLU A 137 15.57 -20.50 5.45
C GLU A 137 16.96 -20.35 6.07
N ARG A 138 17.06 -19.74 7.26
CA ARG A 138 18.33 -19.64 8.00
C ARG A 138 18.95 -21.01 8.27
N LYS A 139 18.16 -21.98 8.72
CA LYS A 139 18.63 -23.36 8.93
C LYS A 139 19.12 -24.02 7.64
N ARG A 140 18.45 -23.76 6.50
CA ARG A 140 18.91 -24.26 5.19
C ARG A 140 20.23 -23.64 4.76
N LEU A 141 20.40 -22.33 4.95
CA LEU A 141 21.66 -21.63 4.64
C LEU A 141 22.80 -22.11 5.53
N GLU A 142 22.55 -22.30 6.82
CA GLU A 142 23.54 -22.84 7.76
C GLU A 142 23.96 -24.27 7.39
N ALA A 143 22.99 -25.14 7.05
CA ALA A 143 23.28 -26.48 6.57
C ALA A 143 24.05 -26.49 5.23
N ALA A 144 23.72 -25.57 4.31
CA ALA A 144 24.43 -25.43 3.04
C ALA A 144 25.87 -24.98 3.24
N LEU A 145 26.11 -24.02 4.14
CA LEU A 145 27.45 -23.53 4.47
C LEU A 145 28.29 -24.62 5.14
N ALA A 146 27.70 -25.39 6.07
CA ALA A 146 28.36 -26.53 6.69
C ALA A 146 28.78 -27.59 5.64
N ALA A 147 27.90 -27.90 4.69
CA ALA A 147 28.21 -28.83 3.59
C ALA A 147 29.29 -28.29 2.64
N GLU A 148 29.33 -26.98 2.41
CA GLU A 148 30.38 -26.34 1.59
C GLU A 148 31.75 -26.40 2.27
N ILE A 149 31.82 -26.18 3.59
CA ILE A 149 33.05 -26.32 4.37
C ILE A 149 33.57 -27.77 4.29
N GLU A 150 32.70 -28.76 4.52
CA GLU A 150 33.08 -30.17 4.46
C GLU A 150 33.59 -30.55 3.05
N ALA A 151 32.93 -30.05 2.00
CA ALA A 151 33.37 -30.26 0.62
C ALA A 151 34.73 -29.61 0.33
N ALA A 152 34.98 -28.41 0.87
CA ALA A 152 36.27 -27.72 0.73
C ALA A 152 37.41 -28.48 1.43
N ASP A 153 37.17 -28.99 2.64
CA ASP A 153 38.14 -29.79 3.38
C ASP A 153 38.43 -31.12 2.67
N ALA A 154 37.41 -31.79 2.15
CA ALA A 154 37.59 -33.00 1.33
C ALA A 154 38.38 -32.72 0.05
N GLN A 155 38.16 -31.57 -0.60
CA GLN A 155 38.91 -31.16 -1.78
C GLN A 155 40.38 -30.85 -1.43
N LYS A 156 40.63 -30.18 -0.30
CA LYS A 156 41.98 -29.90 0.18
C LYS A 156 42.75 -31.20 0.43
N LYS A 157 42.14 -32.16 1.14
CA LYS A 157 42.73 -33.48 1.38
C LYS A 157 43.07 -34.21 0.07
N ARG A 158 42.16 -34.21 -0.91
CA ARG A 158 42.41 -34.81 -2.24
C ARG A 158 43.56 -34.12 -2.99
N ARG A 159 43.71 -32.80 -2.86
CA ARG A 159 44.85 -32.08 -3.46
C ARG A 159 46.17 -32.44 -2.79
N GLU A 160 46.18 -32.55 -1.46
CA GLU A 160 47.38 -32.98 -0.72
C GLU A 160 47.78 -34.42 -1.08
N GLU A 161 46.82 -35.34 -1.18
CA GLU A 161 47.07 -36.72 -1.63
C GLU A 161 47.56 -36.76 -3.09
N ALA A 162 47.01 -35.95 -3.99
CA ALA A 162 47.46 -35.86 -5.37
C ALA A 162 48.90 -35.32 -5.49
N LEU A 163 49.23 -34.28 -4.73
CA LEU A 163 50.59 -33.73 -4.68
C LEU A 163 51.60 -34.75 -4.10
N ALA A 164 51.19 -35.51 -3.08
CA ALA A 164 52.01 -36.59 -2.53
C ALA A 164 52.23 -37.73 -3.55
N ALA A 165 51.20 -38.10 -4.30
CA ALA A 165 51.30 -39.11 -5.36
C ALA A 165 52.20 -38.65 -6.52
N GLU A 166 52.12 -37.38 -6.92
CA GLU A 166 53.00 -36.80 -7.93
C GLU A 166 54.47 -36.78 -7.46
N ALA A 167 54.72 -36.38 -6.21
CA ALA A 167 56.04 -36.41 -5.62
C ALA A 167 56.63 -37.84 -5.57
N ALA A 168 55.80 -38.84 -5.23
CA ALA A 168 56.21 -40.24 -5.25
C ALA A 168 56.56 -40.74 -6.67
N LYS A 169 55.77 -40.37 -7.68
CA LYS A 169 56.05 -40.69 -9.09
C LYS A 169 57.39 -40.07 -9.53
N LYS A 170 57.64 -38.81 -9.18
CA LYS A 170 58.90 -38.12 -9.51
C LYS A 170 60.11 -38.75 -8.81
N ALA A 171 59.96 -39.20 -7.57
CA ALA A 171 61.00 -39.95 -6.87
C ALA A 171 61.28 -41.31 -7.52
N GLN A 172 60.25 -42.02 -7.97
CA GLN A 172 60.39 -43.29 -8.69
C GLN A 172 61.11 -43.08 -10.04
N GLU A 173 60.78 -42.04 -10.79
CA GLU A 173 61.43 -41.70 -12.05
C GLU A 173 62.91 -41.34 -11.84
N ALA A 174 63.23 -40.56 -10.80
CA ALA A 174 64.60 -40.24 -10.44
C ALA A 174 65.40 -41.50 -10.07
N ALA A 175 64.82 -42.41 -9.28
CA ALA A 175 65.44 -43.68 -8.93
C ALA A 175 65.65 -44.59 -10.16
N ALA A 176 64.69 -44.61 -11.10
CA ALA A 176 64.82 -45.36 -12.35
C ALA A 176 65.94 -44.78 -13.25
N ALA A 177 66.07 -43.45 -13.31
CA ALA A 177 67.15 -42.79 -14.04
C ALA A 177 68.54 -43.09 -13.45
N GLU A 178 68.67 -43.09 -12.12
CA GLU A 178 69.90 -43.49 -11.44
C GLU A 178 70.25 -44.97 -11.72
N ALA A 179 69.26 -45.87 -11.63
CA ALA A 179 69.44 -47.28 -11.94
C ALA A 179 69.92 -47.47 -13.40
N ALA A 180 69.35 -46.74 -14.36
CA ALA A 180 69.76 -46.80 -15.76
C ALA A 180 71.22 -46.32 -15.97
N ASP A 181 71.67 -45.29 -15.25
CA ASP A 181 73.07 -44.83 -15.31
C ASP A 181 74.04 -45.87 -14.73
N THR A 182 73.66 -46.53 -13.61
CA THR A 182 74.47 -47.61 -13.04
C THR A 182 74.57 -48.82 -13.96
N GLU A 183 73.50 -49.18 -14.66
CA GLU A 183 73.49 -50.28 -15.63
C GLU A 183 74.34 -49.94 -16.86
N LYS A 184 74.25 -48.70 -17.37
CA LYS A 184 75.11 -48.24 -18.47
C LYS A 184 76.59 -48.29 -18.10
N LYS A 185 76.96 -47.96 -16.86
CA LYS A 185 78.33 -48.10 -16.33
C LYS A 185 78.77 -49.56 -16.25
N ARG A 186 77.89 -50.49 -15.84
CA ARG A 186 78.18 -51.94 -15.86
C ARG A 186 78.40 -52.46 -17.27
N GLN A 187 77.53 -52.07 -18.22
CA GLN A 187 77.69 -52.44 -19.63
C GLN A 187 79.00 -51.92 -20.21
N ALA A 188 79.37 -50.68 -19.93
CA ALA A 188 80.66 -50.12 -20.34
C ALA A 188 81.86 -50.89 -19.75
N ALA A 189 81.79 -51.30 -18.48
CA ALA A 189 82.84 -52.11 -17.85
C ALA A 189 82.96 -53.50 -18.50
N VAL A 190 81.84 -54.15 -18.82
CA VAL A 190 81.81 -55.43 -19.54
C VAL A 190 82.37 -55.29 -20.95
N GLU A 191 82.03 -54.22 -21.68
CA GLU A 191 82.59 -53.95 -23.01
C GLU A 191 84.12 -53.72 -22.96
N ASP A 192 84.62 -52.99 -21.97
CA ASP A 192 86.05 -52.79 -21.77
C ASP A 192 86.77 -54.10 -21.44
N GLU A 193 86.15 -55.00 -20.67
CA GLU A 193 86.69 -56.34 -20.40
C GLU A 193 86.72 -57.21 -21.67
N ILE A 194 85.64 -57.19 -22.48
CA ILE A 194 85.62 -57.85 -23.79
C ILE A 194 86.74 -57.29 -24.68
N ARG A 195 86.98 -55.97 -24.67
CA ARG A 195 88.06 -55.34 -25.43
C ARG A 195 89.44 -55.84 -24.97
N ARG A 196 89.67 -55.94 -23.66
CA ARG A 196 90.92 -56.52 -23.11
C ARG A 196 91.11 -57.98 -23.49
N MET A 197 90.06 -58.79 -23.43
CA MET A 197 90.14 -60.20 -23.87
C MET A 197 90.48 -60.31 -25.36
N ARG A 198 89.87 -59.48 -26.22
CA ARG A 198 90.20 -59.46 -27.65
C ARG A 198 91.66 -59.11 -27.90
N GLN A 199 92.19 -58.10 -27.20
CA GLN A 199 93.61 -57.76 -27.28
C GLN A 199 94.50 -58.92 -26.85
N ARG A 200 94.16 -59.60 -25.74
CA ARG A 200 94.91 -60.76 -25.26
C ARG A 200 94.89 -61.95 -26.22
N ILE A 201 93.74 -62.20 -26.86
CA ILE A 201 93.62 -63.22 -27.91
C ILE A 201 94.52 -62.84 -29.08
N GLN A 202 94.51 -61.57 -29.52
CA GLN A 202 95.35 -61.09 -30.61
C GLN A 202 96.85 -61.21 -30.31
N GLU A 203 97.28 -60.96 -29.07
CA GLU A 203 98.65 -61.19 -28.62
C GLU A 203 99.03 -62.68 -28.61
N LEU A 204 98.11 -63.56 -28.18
CA LEU A 204 98.34 -65.01 -28.12
C LEU A 204 98.34 -65.68 -29.50
N THR A 205 97.53 -65.19 -30.45
CA THR A 205 97.47 -65.76 -31.81
C THR A 205 98.60 -65.30 -32.72
N GLY A 206 99.33 -64.23 -32.37
CA GLY A 206 100.48 -63.74 -33.15
C GLY A 206 100.13 -63.31 -34.59
N GLU A 207 98.83 -63.24 -34.93
CA GLU A 207 98.36 -62.82 -36.23
C GLU A 207 98.34 -61.29 -36.28
N THR A 208 99.40 -60.73 -36.86
CA THR A 208 99.40 -59.32 -37.29
C THR A 208 98.23 -59.11 -38.25
N PRO A 209 97.35 -58.12 -38.02
CA PRO A 209 96.22 -57.88 -38.90
C PRO A 209 96.73 -57.62 -40.33
N PRO A 210 96.09 -58.17 -41.38
CA PRO A 210 96.48 -57.88 -42.74
C PRO A 210 96.30 -56.38 -42.99
N THR A 211 97.38 -55.71 -43.37
CA THR A 211 97.40 -54.32 -43.82
C THR A 211 96.51 -54.20 -45.07
N ILE A 212 95.23 -53.87 -44.87
CA ILE A 212 94.31 -53.56 -45.98
C ILE A 212 94.76 -52.24 -46.57
N GLY A 213 95.42 -52.32 -47.72
CA GLY A 213 95.81 -51.18 -48.54
C GLY A 213 94.60 -50.31 -48.85
N THR A 214 94.72 -49.04 -48.55
CA THR A 214 93.79 -47.98 -48.95
C THR A 214 93.78 -47.86 -50.48
N SER A 215 92.92 -48.62 -51.16
CA SER A 215 92.66 -48.45 -52.57
C SER A 215 91.69 -47.28 -52.78
N ASN A 216 92.20 -46.20 -53.37
CA ASN A 216 91.45 -45.11 -53.94
C ASN A 216 90.46 -45.61 -55.01
N PHE A 217 89.22 -45.95 -54.62
CA PHE A 217 88.12 -46.11 -55.57
C PHE A 217 87.29 -44.83 -55.61
N LYS A 218 87.68 -43.94 -56.54
CA LYS A 218 86.77 -42.94 -57.13
C LYS A 218 85.60 -43.69 -57.76
N ARG A 219 84.48 -43.79 -57.06
CA ARG A 219 83.21 -44.25 -57.64
C ARG A 219 82.35 -43.04 -57.96
N ALA A 220 82.48 -42.60 -59.22
CA ALA A 220 81.50 -41.73 -59.85
C ALA A 220 80.17 -42.48 -59.99
N HIS A 221 79.08 -41.94 -59.43
CA HIS A 221 77.72 -42.26 -59.84
C HIS A 221 76.80 -41.04 -59.64
N SER A 222 76.40 -40.46 -60.77
CA SER A 222 75.06 -39.98 -61.16
C SER A 222 74.12 -39.26 -60.16
N PRO A 223 73.51 -38.12 -60.55
CA PRO A 223 72.39 -37.52 -59.84
C PRO A 223 71.11 -38.27 -60.21
N THR A 224 70.55 -39.05 -59.30
CA THR A 224 69.25 -39.71 -59.52
C THR A 224 68.31 -39.42 -58.38
N ARG A 225 67.31 -38.59 -58.70
CA ARG A 225 65.91 -38.71 -58.28
C ARG A 225 65.65 -38.64 -56.77
N ALA A 226 65.12 -37.50 -56.34
CA ALA A 226 64.44 -37.30 -55.07
C ALA A 226 63.38 -38.41 -54.86
N ALA A 227 63.77 -39.42 -54.09
CA ALA A 227 62.88 -40.43 -53.53
C ALA A 227 62.30 -39.89 -52.22
N PRO A 228 61.07 -40.29 -51.85
CA PRO A 228 60.36 -39.71 -50.73
C PRO A 228 61.13 -39.94 -49.43
N SER A 229 61.27 -38.86 -48.67
CA SER A 229 61.75 -38.79 -47.30
C SER A 229 61.47 -40.07 -46.51
N ARG A 230 62.51 -40.88 -46.34
CA ARG A 230 62.56 -41.92 -45.30
C ARG A 230 62.17 -41.24 -44.00
N SER A 231 61.04 -41.68 -43.45
CA SER A 231 60.58 -41.30 -42.12
C SER A 231 61.73 -41.46 -41.15
N LEU A 232 62.27 -40.33 -40.70
CA LEU A 232 63.07 -40.28 -39.49
C LEU A 232 62.18 -40.85 -38.40
N ASP A 233 62.42 -42.12 -38.05
CA ASP A 233 61.79 -42.74 -36.91
C ASP A 233 62.21 -41.92 -35.69
N LEU A 234 61.33 -41.00 -35.32
CA LEU A 234 61.49 -40.14 -34.17
C LEU A 234 61.79 -41.05 -32.98
N SER A 235 62.89 -40.75 -32.28
CA SER A 235 63.30 -41.41 -31.05
C SER A 235 62.08 -41.65 -30.15
N PRO A 236 61.96 -42.79 -29.44
CA PRO A 236 60.80 -43.09 -28.58
C PRO A 236 60.43 -41.94 -27.63
N LEU A 237 61.42 -41.15 -27.18
CA LEU A 237 61.20 -39.95 -26.36
C LEU A 237 60.43 -38.84 -27.11
N SER A 238 60.69 -38.64 -28.39
CA SER A 238 59.97 -37.65 -29.22
C SER A 238 58.55 -38.11 -29.55
N LYS A 239 58.31 -39.43 -29.64
CA LYS A 239 56.95 -39.98 -29.78
C LYS A 239 56.14 -39.75 -28.49
N GLN A 240 56.77 -39.93 -27.32
CA GLN A 240 56.14 -39.66 -26.03
C GLN A 240 55.81 -38.17 -25.83
N LEU A 241 56.75 -37.27 -26.14
CA LEU A 241 56.51 -35.82 -26.02
C LEU A 241 55.37 -35.34 -26.93
N LYS A 242 55.27 -35.91 -28.14
CA LYS A 242 54.18 -35.61 -29.06
C LYS A 242 52.83 -36.11 -28.53
N GLN A 243 52.80 -37.29 -27.93
CA GLN A 243 51.60 -37.84 -27.31
C GLN A 243 51.16 -37.00 -26.11
N GLU A 244 52.08 -36.58 -25.24
CA GLU A 244 51.77 -35.71 -24.09
C GLU A 244 51.18 -34.37 -24.54
N HIS A 245 51.74 -33.75 -25.58
CA HIS A 245 51.18 -32.51 -26.13
C HIS A 245 49.78 -32.72 -26.74
N GLU A 246 49.54 -33.85 -27.41
CA GLU A 246 48.20 -34.19 -27.95
C GLU A 246 47.19 -34.45 -26.81
N GLU A 247 47.61 -35.07 -25.72
CA GLU A 247 46.79 -35.29 -24.52
C GLU A 247 46.49 -33.97 -23.78
N GLU A 248 47.47 -33.07 -23.67
CA GLU A 248 47.28 -31.74 -23.10
C GLU A 248 46.28 -30.91 -23.92
N GLU A 249 46.41 -30.91 -25.25
CA GLU A 249 45.43 -30.25 -26.12
C GLU A 249 44.03 -30.87 -25.99
N ARG A 250 43.95 -32.19 -25.83
CA ARG A 250 42.67 -32.89 -25.63
C ARG A 250 42.01 -32.48 -24.32
N LEU A 251 42.76 -32.46 -23.22
CA LEU A 251 42.29 -31.98 -21.91
C LEU A 251 41.85 -30.52 -21.97
N LYS A 252 42.60 -29.66 -22.68
CA LYS A 252 42.23 -28.25 -22.86
C LYS A 252 40.91 -28.09 -23.61
N ARG A 253 40.67 -28.91 -24.65
CA ARG A 253 39.37 -28.96 -25.35
C ARG A 253 38.25 -29.48 -24.45
N GLU A 254 38.52 -30.47 -23.61
CA GLU A 254 37.54 -31.04 -22.68
C GLU A 254 37.13 -30.03 -21.61
N VAL A 255 38.08 -29.32 -21.00
CA VAL A 255 37.79 -28.24 -20.03
C VAL A 255 37.03 -27.09 -20.69
N ALA A 256 37.39 -26.71 -21.92
CA ALA A 256 36.65 -25.70 -22.68
C ALA A 256 35.21 -26.15 -22.98
N ASN A 257 34.99 -27.43 -23.25
CA ASN A 257 33.64 -27.98 -23.46
C ASN A 257 32.85 -28.11 -22.15
N ALA A 258 33.49 -28.54 -21.06
CA ALA A 258 32.86 -28.62 -19.74
C ALA A 258 32.43 -27.25 -19.23
N THR A 259 33.25 -26.22 -19.42
CA THR A 259 32.90 -24.83 -19.06
C THR A 259 31.77 -24.27 -19.93
N LYS A 260 31.72 -24.58 -21.23
CA LYS A 260 30.58 -24.24 -22.09
C LYS A 260 29.29 -24.95 -21.64
N LYS A 261 29.38 -26.23 -21.29
CA LYS A 261 28.25 -27.01 -20.78
C LYS A 261 27.72 -26.43 -19.46
N ALA A 262 28.60 -26.14 -18.51
CA ALA A 262 28.23 -25.54 -17.23
C ALA A 262 27.52 -24.19 -17.40
N LYS A 263 27.99 -23.33 -18.32
CA LYS A 263 27.31 -22.06 -18.66
C LYS A 263 25.92 -22.28 -19.26
N LEU A 264 25.75 -23.31 -20.09
CA LEU A 264 24.47 -23.65 -20.70
C LEU A 264 23.48 -24.17 -19.64
N ASP A 265 23.93 -25.00 -18.71
CA ASP A 265 23.13 -25.49 -17.58
C ASP A 265 22.72 -24.33 -16.63
N GLU A 266 23.60 -23.34 -16.42
CA GLU A 266 23.28 -22.14 -15.64
C GLU A 266 22.20 -21.29 -16.31
N ILE A 267 22.28 -21.10 -17.63
CA ILE A 267 21.24 -20.40 -18.41
C ILE A 267 19.90 -21.16 -18.32
N GLN A 268 19.92 -22.49 -18.41
CA GLN A 268 18.71 -23.29 -18.25
C GLN A 268 18.09 -23.14 -16.86
N ARG A 269 18.89 -23.17 -15.79
CA ARG A 269 18.40 -22.90 -14.42
C ARG A 269 17.79 -21.51 -14.29
N LYS A 270 18.41 -20.47 -14.85
CA LYS A 270 17.86 -19.10 -14.82
C LYS A 270 16.53 -18.99 -15.56
N ASN A 271 16.41 -19.66 -16.71
CA ASN A 271 15.15 -19.70 -17.46
C ASN A 271 14.04 -20.43 -16.69
N GLU A 272 14.36 -21.55 -16.03
CA GLU A 272 13.40 -22.28 -15.21
C GLU A 272 12.96 -21.47 -13.99
N ALA A 273 13.89 -20.80 -13.31
CA ALA A 273 13.58 -19.88 -12.22
C ALA A 273 12.66 -18.73 -12.67
N MET A 274 12.88 -18.18 -13.87
CA MET A 274 12.01 -17.16 -14.45
C MET A 274 10.60 -17.71 -14.77
N ARG A 275 10.49 -18.93 -15.29
CA ARG A 275 9.20 -19.61 -15.49
C ARG A 275 8.45 -19.82 -14.19
N GLN A 276 9.13 -20.28 -13.14
CA GLN A 276 8.53 -20.43 -11.82
C GLN A 276 8.04 -19.09 -11.26
N LYS A 277 8.81 -18.01 -11.44
CA LYS A 277 8.40 -16.66 -11.04
C LYS A 277 7.15 -16.18 -11.80
N LEU A 278 7.04 -16.47 -13.09
CA LEU A 278 5.86 -16.16 -13.88
C LEU A 278 4.63 -16.97 -13.45
N LEU A 279 4.81 -18.26 -13.13
CA LEU A 279 3.72 -19.10 -12.60
C LEU A 279 3.23 -18.61 -11.23
N ALA A 280 4.14 -18.16 -10.36
CA ALA A 280 3.79 -17.59 -9.06
C ALA A 280 2.99 -16.28 -9.22
N LEU A 281 3.43 -15.38 -10.11
CA LEU A 281 2.73 -14.13 -10.39
C LEU A 281 1.36 -14.38 -11.06
N GLY A 282 1.28 -15.34 -11.97
CA GLY A 282 0.03 -15.73 -12.63
C GLY A 282 -0.99 -16.34 -11.67
N SER A 283 -0.55 -17.10 -10.67
CA SER A 283 -1.44 -17.71 -9.68
C SER A 283 -2.02 -16.69 -8.69
N SER A 284 -1.32 -15.60 -8.41
CA SER A 284 -1.82 -14.54 -7.50
C SER A 284 -2.87 -13.60 -8.11
N ALA A 285 -3.11 -13.64 -9.42
CA ALA A 285 -4.05 -12.74 -10.09
C ALA A 285 -5.49 -13.30 -10.20
N SER A 286 -5.73 -14.56 -9.82
CA SER A 286 -7.00 -15.27 -10.12
C SER A 286 -7.92 -15.50 -8.91
N THR A 287 -7.75 -14.77 -7.80
CA THR A 287 -8.60 -14.92 -6.59
C THR A 287 -9.51 -13.73 -6.29
N ASN A 288 -9.60 -12.72 -7.18
CA ASN A 288 -10.56 -11.62 -7.05
C ASN A 288 -11.81 -11.78 -7.94
N SER A 289 -12.20 -13.02 -8.27
CA SER A 289 -13.58 -13.25 -8.72
C SER A 289 -14.50 -13.28 -7.51
N PRO A 290 -15.54 -12.44 -7.45
CA PRO A 290 -16.51 -12.48 -6.35
C PRO A 290 -17.14 -13.88 -6.29
N PRO A 291 -17.41 -14.41 -5.08
CA PRO A 291 -18.01 -15.72 -4.94
C PRO A 291 -19.37 -15.73 -5.64
N ALA A 292 -19.46 -16.53 -6.70
CA ALA A 292 -20.75 -16.86 -7.31
C ALA A 292 -21.61 -17.51 -6.22
N ALA A 293 -22.80 -16.95 -6.03
CA ALA A 293 -23.79 -17.41 -5.08
C ALA A 293 -23.98 -18.93 -5.19
N THR A 294 -23.80 -19.63 -4.08
CA THR A 294 -24.09 -21.06 -3.92
C THR A 294 -25.58 -21.31 -4.18
N PRO A 295 -25.96 -22.23 -5.09
CA PRO A 295 -27.32 -22.72 -5.14
C PRO A 295 -27.57 -23.67 -3.96
N ASN A 296 -28.69 -23.40 -3.32
CA ASN A 296 -29.33 -24.09 -2.22
C ASN A 296 -29.32 -25.65 -2.36
N PRO A 297 -28.89 -26.43 -1.34
CA PRO A 297 -28.99 -27.88 -1.37
C PRO A 297 -30.32 -28.34 -0.78
N SER A 298 -31.33 -28.56 -1.62
CA SER A 298 -32.51 -29.34 -1.25
C SER A 298 -32.92 -30.23 -2.42
N ALA A 299 -32.55 -31.51 -2.33
CA ALA A 299 -33.38 -32.67 -2.65
C ALA A 299 -32.51 -33.92 -2.83
N SER A 300 -32.82 -34.94 -2.04
CA SER A 300 -32.36 -36.32 -2.20
C SER A 300 -33.06 -37.02 -3.39
N PRO A 301 -32.60 -38.22 -3.81
CA PRO A 301 -32.53 -38.62 -5.22
C PRO A 301 -33.65 -39.56 -5.68
N ALA A 302 -33.84 -39.65 -7.01
CA ALA A 302 -34.43 -40.81 -7.68
C ALA A 302 -33.94 -40.93 -9.14
N PRO A 303 -33.92 -42.13 -9.73
CA PRO A 303 -32.91 -42.49 -10.73
C PRO A 303 -33.39 -42.54 -12.18
N ALA A 304 -32.40 -42.48 -13.08
CA ALA A 304 -32.29 -43.08 -14.42
C ALA A 304 -33.49 -43.01 -15.38
N ALA A 305 -33.34 -42.21 -16.44
CA ALA A 305 -33.77 -42.62 -17.78
C ALA A 305 -33.03 -41.83 -18.87
N THR A 306 -32.84 -42.53 -19.96
CA THR A 306 -32.03 -42.25 -21.13
C THR A 306 -32.68 -41.31 -22.14
N ASN A 307 -31.82 -40.63 -22.91
CA ASN A 307 -31.95 -40.36 -24.36
C ASN A 307 -32.77 -39.15 -24.84
N ALA A 308 -32.29 -38.62 -25.97
CA ALA A 308 -32.89 -37.71 -26.95
C ALA A 308 -32.88 -36.18 -26.68
N ASN A 309 -31.86 -35.54 -27.28
CA ASN A 309 -31.96 -34.44 -28.27
C ASN A 309 -32.97 -33.30 -28.03
N PRO A 310 -32.55 -32.02 -28.02
CA PRO A 310 -33.46 -30.91 -28.28
C PRO A 310 -33.07 -30.06 -29.52
N ALA A 311 -34.07 -29.87 -30.38
CA ALA A 311 -34.14 -28.81 -31.38
C ALA A 311 -34.41 -27.43 -30.71
N PRO A 312 -34.23 -26.29 -31.41
CA PRO A 312 -34.05 -24.99 -30.78
C PRO A 312 -35.32 -24.13 -30.62
N SER A 313 -35.23 -23.17 -29.68
CA SER A 313 -36.00 -21.91 -29.57
C SER A 313 -37.43 -22.01 -28.99
N PRO A 314 -37.99 -20.99 -28.29
CA PRO A 314 -37.80 -19.55 -28.55
C PRO A 314 -37.66 -18.60 -27.33
N THR A 315 -37.27 -17.38 -27.70
CA THR A 315 -37.24 -16.08 -27.00
C THR A 315 -38.39 -15.83 -25.99
N PRO A 316 -38.11 -15.29 -24.79
CA PRO A 316 -39.13 -14.64 -23.97
C PRO A 316 -39.12 -13.12 -24.15
N ALA A 317 -40.35 -12.59 -24.18
CA ALA A 317 -40.73 -11.22 -24.41
C ALA A 317 -40.37 -10.26 -23.26
N ALA A 318 -40.15 -9.01 -23.64
CA ALA A 318 -39.91 -7.87 -22.77
C ALA A 318 -41.08 -7.63 -21.79
N THR A 319 -40.75 -7.39 -20.53
CA THR A 319 -41.67 -6.88 -19.51
C THR A 319 -41.44 -5.36 -19.36
N PRO A 320 -42.49 -4.52 -19.32
CA PRO A 320 -42.33 -3.07 -19.28
C PRO A 320 -41.93 -2.56 -17.89
N ALA A 321 -40.97 -1.64 -17.85
CA ALA A 321 -40.51 -0.95 -16.65
C ALA A 321 -41.60 -0.03 -16.08
N SER A 322 -41.82 -0.12 -14.78
CA SER A 322 -42.60 0.87 -14.01
C SER A 322 -41.73 2.08 -13.65
N PRO A 323 -42.30 3.30 -13.59
CA PRO A 323 -41.55 4.53 -13.39
C PRO A 323 -41.07 4.71 -11.94
N ILE A 324 -39.81 5.12 -11.81
CA ILE A 324 -39.12 5.48 -10.57
C ILE A 324 -39.66 6.85 -10.08
N PRO A 325 -40.11 6.99 -8.82
CA PRO A 325 -40.47 8.30 -8.26
C PRO A 325 -39.21 9.14 -7.95
N PRO A 326 -39.27 10.48 -8.09
CA PRO A 326 -38.12 11.36 -7.83
C PRO A 326 -37.76 11.41 -6.34
N PRO A 327 -36.46 11.57 -6.01
CA PRO A 327 -36.00 11.62 -4.63
C PRO A 327 -36.44 12.92 -3.91
N PRO A 328 -36.70 12.88 -2.60
CA PRO A 328 -37.08 14.04 -1.81
C PRO A 328 -35.92 15.03 -1.70
N GLN A 329 -36.23 16.31 -1.95
CA GLN A 329 -35.31 17.42 -1.77
C GLN A 329 -34.93 17.57 -0.29
N GLY A 330 -33.62 17.54 0.00
CA GLY A 330 -33.09 17.74 1.34
C GLY A 330 -33.26 19.19 1.83
N PRO A 331 -33.28 19.40 3.16
CA PRO A 331 -33.42 20.73 3.74
C PRO A 331 -32.20 21.62 3.49
N PRO A 332 -32.37 22.96 3.39
CA PRO A 332 -31.28 23.89 3.15
C PRO A 332 -30.32 23.98 4.36
N PRO A 333 -29.02 24.22 4.12
CA PRO A 333 -28.02 24.30 5.18
C PRO A 333 -28.20 25.56 6.06
N PRO A 334 -27.91 25.48 7.36
CA PRO A 334 -28.00 26.61 8.27
C PRO A 334 -26.88 27.64 8.00
N GLN A 335 -27.28 28.91 7.94
CA GLN A 335 -26.37 30.04 7.91
C GLN A 335 -25.62 30.14 9.25
N GLY A 336 -24.34 29.79 9.24
CA GLY A 336 -23.44 29.94 10.38
C GLY A 336 -23.01 31.39 10.55
N THR A 337 -23.33 31.95 11.70
CA THR A 337 -22.92 33.27 12.19
C THR A 337 -21.41 33.31 12.46
N ALA A 338 -20.77 34.39 12.03
CA ALA A 338 -19.36 34.67 12.26
C ALA A 338 -19.07 34.90 13.75
N ALA A 339 -18.07 34.21 14.28
CA ALA A 339 -17.46 34.49 15.58
C ALA A 339 -16.27 35.47 15.44
N PRO A 340 -16.02 36.36 16.43
CA PRO A 340 -14.96 37.36 16.36
C PRO A 340 -13.56 36.78 16.66
N PRO A 341 -12.48 37.41 16.14
CA PRO A 341 -11.12 36.90 16.31
C PRO A 341 -10.60 37.16 17.72
N THR A 342 -10.09 36.10 18.35
CA THR A 342 -9.36 36.19 19.62
C THR A 342 -7.88 36.37 19.32
N THR A 343 -7.32 37.51 19.70
CA THR A 343 -5.89 37.83 19.66
C THR A 343 -5.17 37.10 20.80
N ILE A 344 -4.22 36.23 20.46
CA ILE A 344 -3.24 35.63 21.39
C ILE A 344 -1.85 36.12 20.96
N PRO A 345 -1.01 36.61 21.90
CA PRO A 345 0.32 37.12 21.56
C PRO A 345 1.29 35.98 21.24
N ALA A 346 2.06 36.16 20.16
CA ALA A 346 3.11 35.26 19.72
C ALA A 346 4.26 35.21 20.74
N ALA A 347 4.51 34.03 21.29
CA ALA A 347 5.76 33.72 21.97
C ALA A 347 6.84 33.39 20.92
N ALA A 348 7.99 34.04 21.05
CA ALA A 348 9.14 33.88 20.19
C ALA A 348 9.69 32.43 20.20
N PRO A 349 10.11 31.88 19.05
CA PRO A 349 10.82 30.61 19.01
C PRO A 349 12.26 30.76 19.54
N PRO A 350 12.84 29.73 20.19
CA PRO A 350 14.24 29.74 20.57
C PRO A 350 15.11 29.62 19.30
N GLU A 351 16.07 30.52 19.15
CA GLU A 351 17.07 30.44 18.11
C GLU A 351 17.90 29.16 18.26
N THR A 352 17.72 28.21 17.35
CA THR A 352 18.69 27.14 17.13
C THR A 352 19.84 27.72 16.32
N SER A 353 20.89 28.13 17.02
CA SER A 353 22.18 28.49 16.44
C SER A 353 22.77 27.28 15.71
N THR A 354 22.62 27.24 14.40
CA THR A 354 23.41 26.42 13.49
C THR A 354 24.82 26.99 13.49
N SER A 355 25.68 26.48 14.37
CA SER A 355 27.11 26.80 14.36
C SER A 355 27.77 25.97 13.25
N GLU A 356 28.35 26.66 12.27
CA GLU A 356 29.29 26.07 11.33
C GLU A 356 30.45 25.42 12.10
N PRO A 357 30.90 24.21 11.72
CA PRO A 357 32.04 23.58 12.34
C PRO A 357 33.27 24.44 12.04
N THR A 358 33.74 25.18 13.05
CA THR A 358 35.00 25.91 12.96
C THR A 358 36.15 24.95 12.71
N ALA A 359 37.15 25.37 11.94
CA ALA A 359 38.34 24.59 11.57
C ALA A 359 39.10 23.95 12.76
N ALA A 360 38.80 24.36 14.00
CA ALA A 360 39.29 23.73 15.22
C ALA A 360 38.74 22.31 15.46
N ASP A 361 37.49 22.02 15.05
CA ASP A 361 36.90 20.69 15.22
C ASP A 361 37.41 19.66 14.20
N GLU A 362 37.77 20.12 12.99
CA GLU A 362 38.43 19.27 11.99
C GLU A 362 39.87 18.94 12.42
N ALA A 363 40.61 19.90 12.99
CA ALA A 363 41.93 19.64 13.53
C ALA A 363 41.90 18.64 14.70
N ASN A 364 40.87 18.69 15.55
CA ASN A 364 40.70 17.77 16.68
C ASN A 364 40.31 16.35 16.22
N THR A 365 39.53 16.22 15.15
CA THR A 365 39.20 14.91 14.57
C THR A 365 40.38 14.28 13.82
N VAL A 366 41.22 15.08 13.15
CA VAL A 366 42.46 14.58 12.54
C VAL A 366 43.46 14.13 13.62
N ALA A 367 43.65 14.92 14.68
CA ALA A 367 44.53 14.55 15.80
C ALA A 367 44.08 13.26 16.51
N ARG A 368 42.76 13.05 16.67
CA ARG A 368 42.22 11.79 17.24
C ARG A 368 42.43 10.59 16.32
N LYS A 369 42.32 10.75 15.00
CA LYS A 369 42.59 9.68 14.04
C LYS A 369 44.08 9.32 14.00
N GLU A 370 44.95 10.33 14.09
CA GLU A 370 46.40 10.12 14.11
C GLU A 370 46.87 9.46 15.41
N ALA A 371 46.30 9.86 16.56
CA ALA A 371 46.53 9.18 17.84
C ALA A 371 46.02 7.73 17.85
N ALA A 372 44.86 7.46 17.24
CA ALA A 372 44.35 6.09 17.11
C ALA A 372 45.23 5.22 16.19
N ALA A 373 45.75 5.79 15.09
CA ALA A 373 46.68 5.10 14.20
C ALA A 373 48.02 4.80 14.88
N ALA A 374 48.51 5.69 15.74
CA ALA A 374 49.74 5.49 16.52
C ALA A 374 49.57 4.32 17.52
N ILE A 375 48.46 4.28 18.27
CA ILE A 375 48.14 3.17 19.20
C ILE A 375 48.01 1.84 18.45
N GLN A 376 47.38 1.84 17.27
CA GLN A 376 47.22 0.65 16.45
C GLN A 376 48.57 0.15 15.91
N THR A 377 49.48 1.06 15.56
CA THR A 377 50.84 0.73 15.10
C THR A 377 51.69 0.15 16.22
N ASP A 378 51.59 0.68 17.44
CA ASP A 378 52.33 0.16 18.59
C ASP A 378 51.80 -1.21 19.04
N MET A 379 50.48 -1.42 19.02
CA MET A 379 49.91 -2.75 19.23
C MET A 379 50.42 -3.77 18.20
N ILE A 380 50.52 -3.40 16.92
CA ILE A 380 51.04 -4.29 15.88
C ILE A 380 52.53 -4.59 16.10
N LYS A 381 53.33 -3.62 16.55
CA LYS A 381 54.76 -3.84 16.85
C LYS A 381 54.96 -4.74 18.06
N GLU A 382 54.22 -4.52 19.14
CA GLU A 382 54.28 -5.35 20.35
C GLU A 382 53.83 -6.79 20.05
N TYR A 383 52.83 -6.95 19.17
CA TYR A 383 52.35 -8.24 18.75
C TYR A 383 53.31 -8.96 17.78
N MET A 384 53.98 -8.24 16.87
CA MET A 384 55.05 -8.83 16.03
C MET A 384 56.27 -9.26 16.87
N ALA A 385 56.55 -8.58 17.99
CA ALA A 385 57.57 -9.00 18.94
C ALA A 385 57.18 -10.28 19.71
N SER A 386 55.88 -10.60 19.81
CA SER A 386 55.37 -11.79 20.51
C SER A 386 55.43 -13.09 19.71
N GLY A 387 55.85 -13.05 18.43
CA GLY A 387 56.01 -14.23 17.58
C GLY A 387 54.71 -14.92 17.15
N GLN A 388 53.55 -14.29 17.34
CA GLN A 388 52.28 -14.81 16.86
C GLN A 388 52.08 -14.53 15.36
N ASP A 389 51.49 -15.52 14.66
CA ASP A 389 51.33 -15.56 13.21
C ASP A 389 50.55 -14.34 12.67
N VAL A 390 51.26 -13.46 11.95
CA VAL A 390 50.80 -12.16 11.43
C VAL A 390 49.54 -12.28 10.56
N ASN A 391 49.33 -13.45 9.95
CA ASN A 391 48.16 -13.73 9.12
C ASN A 391 46.85 -13.80 9.92
N LYS A 392 46.87 -14.29 11.16
CA LYS A 392 45.64 -14.40 11.98
C LYS A 392 45.16 -13.05 12.49
N VAL A 393 46.09 -12.13 12.79
CA VAL A 393 45.77 -10.78 13.27
C VAL A 393 45.21 -9.93 12.13
N THR A 394 45.84 -10.00 10.96
CA THR A 394 45.41 -9.24 9.78
C THR A 394 43.99 -9.63 9.38
N VAL A 395 43.68 -10.93 9.38
CA VAL A 395 42.32 -11.44 9.12
C VAL A 395 41.34 -11.01 10.21
N GLY A 396 41.75 -11.00 11.49
CA GLY A 396 40.93 -10.53 12.60
C GLY A 396 40.56 -9.05 12.54
N ILE A 397 41.50 -8.19 12.11
CA ILE A 397 41.26 -6.75 11.92
C ILE A 397 40.29 -6.53 10.75
N ILE A 398 40.50 -7.20 9.61
CA ILE A 398 39.63 -7.10 8.43
C ILE A 398 38.20 -7.55 8.76
N LEU A 399 38.04 -8.66 9.49
CA LEU A 399 36.72 -9.15 9.93
C LEU A 399 36.02 -8.18 10.86
N LYS A 400 36.76 -7.52 11.77
CA LYS A 400 36.21 -6.55 12.72
C LYS A 400 35.73 -5.28 12.01
N ASP A 401 36.49 -4.79 11.04
CA ASP A 401 36.10 -3.63 10.23
C ASP A 401 34.88 -3.95 9.36
N MET A 402 34.82 -5.14 8.76
CA MET A 402 33.64 -5.61 8.03
C MET A 402 32.39 -5.71 8.92
N MET A 403 32.53 -6.17 10.17
CA MET A 403 31.41 -6.24 11.12
C MET A 403 30.92 -4.84 11.53
N VAL A 404 31.83 -3.90 11.79
CA VAL A 404 31.47 -2.50 12.11
C VAL A 404 30.76 -1.84 10.92
N GLU A 405 31.20 -2.11 9.69
CA GLU A 405 30.55 -1.57 8.49
C GLU A 405 29.16 -2.20 8.24
N GLN A 406 28.99 -3.49 8.51
CA GLN A 406 27.69 -4.18 8.53
C GLN A 406 26.73 -3.57 9.56
N GLU A 407 27.21 -3.30 10.77
CA GLU A 407 26.43 -2.67 11.84
C GLU A 407 26.00 -1.24 11.47
N LYS A 408 26.89 -0.49 10.79
CA LYS A 408 26.57 0.83 10.26
C LYS A 408 25.49 0.75 9.17
N LYS A 409 25.58 -0.21 8.25
CA LYS A 409 24.57 -0.42 7.19
C LYS A 409 23.21 -0.82 7.76
N THR A 410 23.18 -1.67 8.79
CA THR A 410 21.92 -2.06 9.48
C THR A 410 21.31 -0.93 10.28
N LYS A 411 22.11 -0.09 10.97
CA LYS A 411 21.60 1.12 11.63
C LYS A 411 21.05 2.15 10.63
N GLN A 412 21.67 2.25 9.46
CA GLN A 412 21.23 3.15 8.38
C GLN A 412 19.95 2.65 7.69
N SER A 413 19.77 1.33 7.54
CA SER A 413 18.52 0.76 7.03
C SER A 413 17.38 0.90 8.04
N LEU A 414 17.66 0.72 9.33
CA LEU A 414 16.67 0.87 10.40
C LEU A 414 16.16 2.32 10.52
N THR A 415 17.06 3.29 10.39
CA THR A 415 16.67 4.72 10.35
C THR A 415 15.88 5.05 9.08
N ARG A 416 16.22 4.46 7.93
CA ARG A 416 15.45 4.62 6.69
C ARG A 416 14.05 4.04 6.80
N GLU A 417 13.87 2.87 7.40
CA GLU A 417 12.55 2.28 7.66
C GLU A 417 11.74 3.09 8.66
N GLN A 418 12.36 3.60 9.73
CA GLN A 418 11.69 4.47 10.71
C GLN A 418 11.20 5.78 10.09
N VAL A 419 12.00 6.38 9.20
CA VAL A 419 11.58 7.55 8.41
C VAL A 419 10.44 7.18 7.45
N PHE A 420 10.49 6.00 6.81
CA PHE A 420 9.42 5.54 5.93
C PHE A 420 8.08 5.30 6.66
N THR A 421 8.11 4.76 7.88
CA THR A 421 6.91 4.55 8.70
C THR A 421 6.27 5.86 9.16
N HIS A 422 7.04 6.93 9.32
CA HIS A 422 6.50 8.25 9.67
C HIS A 422 5.95 9.03 8.46
N TYR A 423 6.41 8.74 7.24
CA TYR A 423 5.97 9.43 6.01
C TYR A 423 4.83 8.73 5.26
N ALA A 424 4.71 7.40 5.34
CA ALA A 424 3.69 6.63 4.64
C ALA A 424 2.21 7.05 4.88
N PRO A 425 1.80 7.51 6.08
CA PRO A 425 0.41 7.96 6.30
C PRO A 425 0.04 9.23 5.54
N ASN A 426 1.03 10.05 5.16
CA ASN A 426 0.81 11.32 4.46
C ASN A 426 0.70 11.12 2.94
N GLU A 427 1.36 10.11 2.38
CA GLU A 427 1.29 9.79 0.95
C GLU A 427 -0.08 9.21 0.56
N GLN A 428 -0.66 8.37 1.42
CA GLN A 428 -2.00 7.82 1.18
C GLN A 428 -3.08 8.90 1.27
N LYS A 429 -2.99 9.81 2.25
CA LYS A 429 -3.89 10.98 2.34
C LYS A 429 -3.79 11.89 1.11
N ALA A 430 -2.60 12.06 0.55
CA ALA A 430 -2.40 12.84 -0.67
C ALA A 430 -3.01 12.14 -1.90
N LYS A 431 -2.86 10.81 -2.03
CA LYS A 431 -3.50 10.02 -3.09
C LYS A 431 -5.03 10.05 -2.98
N ASP A 432 -5.56 9.86 -1.78
CA ASP A 432 -7.01 9.89 -1.53
C ASP A 432 -7.60 11.30 -1.83
N ALA A 433 -6.87 12.38 -1.53
CA ALA A 433 -7.29 13.74 -1.86
C ALA A 433 -7.25 14.04 -3.38
N ILE A 434 -6.28 13.48 -4.10
CA ILE A 434 -6.18 13.58 -5.56
C ILE A 434 -7.29 12.78 -6.23
N ASP A 435 -7.53 11.55 -5.80
CA ASP A 435 -8.60 10.70 -6.35
C ASP A 435 -9.98 11.29 -6.04
N PHE A 436 -10.17 11.90 -4.87
CA PHE A 436 -11.39 12.65 -4.54
C PHE A 436 -11.59 13.87 -5.45
N ALA A 437 -10.54 14.65 -5.71
CA ALA A 437 -10.62 15.81 -6.61
C ALA A 437 -10.91 15.39 -8.08
N VAL A 438 -10.35 14.25 -8.51
CA VAL A 438 -10.62 13.68 -9.84
C VAL A 438 -12.05 13.13 -9.94
N GLN A 439 -12.57 12.50 -8.89
CA GLN A 439 -13.95 12.00 -8.84
C GLN A 439 -15.01 13.10 -8.85
N GLN A 440 -14.70 14.28 -8.30
CA GLN A 440 -15.63 15.42 -8.24
C GLN A 440 -15.71 16.22 -9.55
N GLY A 441 -14.98 15.84 -10.60
CA GLY A 441 -15.11 16.47 -11.92
C GLY A 441 -14.70 17.95 -11.95
N CYS A 442 -13.88 18.41 -11.01
CA CYS A 442 -13.38 19.78 -10.94
C CYS A 442 -12.31 20.00 -12.01
N ARG A 443 -12.70 20.13 -13.29
CA ARG A 443 -11.76 20.42 -14.37
C ARG A 443 -11.87 21.81 -14.98
N ASP A 444 -12.97 22.55 -14.77
CA ASP A 444 -13.18 23.85 -15.42
C ASP A 444 -13.98 24.84 -14.54
N ASP A 445 -13.45 25.23 -13.37
CA ASP A 445 -14.02 26.34 -12.59
C ASP A 445 -13.03 27.53 -12.52
N PRO A 446 -13.30 28.66 -13.21
CA PRO A 446 -12.39 29.80 -13.28
C PRO A 446 -12.28 30.62 -11.97
N ASN A 447 -12.93 30.20 -10.89
CA ASN A 447 -12.92 30.89 -9.60
C ASN A 447 -12.08 30.21 -8.50
N PHE A 448 -11.24 29.22 -8.85
CA PHE A 448 -10.36 28.58 -7.86
C PHE A 448 -9.25 29.55 -7.39
N PRO A 449 -9.05 29.76 -6.08
CA PRO A 449 -8.13 30.79 -5.58
C PRO A 449 -6.68 30.46 -5.98
N ALA A 450 -6.00 31.44 -6.57
CA ALA A 450 -4.68 31.38 -7.18
C ALA A 450 -3.49 31.15 -6.20
N GLY A 451 -3.68 30.36 -5.14
CA GLY A 451 -2.68 30.11 -4.10
C GLY A 451 -2.25 28.65 -3.92
N SER A 452 -2.98 27.67 -4.46
CA SER A 452 -2.71 26.23 -4.22
C SER A 452 -1.77 25.58 -5.24
N GLY A 453 -1.52 26.22 -6.38
CA GLY A 453 -0.60 25.72 -7.42
C GLY A 453 0.88 25.71 -7.01
N ASN A 454 1.27 26.49 -5.99
CA ASN A 454 2.67 26.62 -5.58
C ASN A 454 3.14 25.55 -4.58
N LEU A 455 2.22 24.82 -3.94
CA LEU A 455 2.56 23.73 -3.01
C LEU A 455 2.76 22.40 -3.75
N LEU A 456 1.98 22.16 -4.81
CA LEU A 456 2.12 20.98 -5.68
C LEU A 456 3.36 21.05 -6.58
N TYR A 457 3.80 22.25 -6.95
CA TYR A 457 5.05 22.42 -7.69
C TYR A 457 6.28 22.12 -6.81
N ASN A 458 6.24 22.49 -5.52
CA ASN A 458 7.34 22.22 -4.57
C ASN A 458 7.42 20.75 -4.13
N ILE A 459 6.31 20.01 -4.09
CA ILE A 459 6.32 18.57 -3.76
C ILE A 459 6.86 17.72 -4.93
N PHE A 460 6.85 18.25 -6.16
CA PHE A 460 7.41 17.57 -7.34
C PHE A 460 8.85 17.99 -7.69
N THR A 461 9.39 19.05 -7.06
CA THR A 461 10.78 19.54 -7.26
C THR A 461 11.75 19.18 -6.13
N GLU A 462 11.47 18.14 -5.34
CA GLU A 462 12.44 17.60 -4.35
C GLU A 462 13.13 16.30 -4.80
N PHE A 463 13.18 16.01 -6.10
CA PHE A 463 14.32 15.26 -6.61
C PHE A 463 15.46 16.26 -6.82
N SER A 464 16.38 16.31 -5.86
CA SER A 464 17.52 17.21 -5.90
C SER A 464 18.20 17.12 -7.27
N GLU A 465 18.52 18.26 -7.89
CA GLU A 465 19.23 18.29 -9.20
C GLU A 465 20.51 17.44 -9.16
N THR A 466 21.09 17.26 -7.97
CA THR A 466 22.19 16.34 -7.68
C THR A 466 21.88 14.87 -7.94
N GLU A 467 20.71 14.34 -7.55
CA GLU A 467 20.36 12.92 -7.81
C GLU A 467 20.07 12.64 -9.29
N LEU A 468 19.46 13.61 -9.98
CA LEU A 468 19.25 13.54 -11.44
C LEU A 468 20.59 13.65 -12.19
N PHE A 469 21.52 14.46 -11.70
CA PHE A 469 22.87 14.56 -12.24
C PHE A 469 23.70 13.30 -11.97
N GLU A 470 23.58 12.69 -10.79
CA GLU A 470 24.23 11.41 -10.46
C GLU A 470 23.67 10.26 -11.27
N LYS A 471 22.35 10.13 -11.42
CA LYS A 471 21.76 9.11 -12.31
C LYS A 471 22.18 9.31 -13.76
N ARG A 472 22.29 10.55 -14.23
CA ARG A 472 22.80 10.85 -15.58
C ARG A 472 24.27 10.44 -15.72
N ARG A 473 25.10 10.71 -14.70
CA ARG A 473 26.52 10.32 -14.65
C ARG A 473 26.69 8.80 -14.58
N GLU A 474 25.83 8.09 -13.85
CA GLU A 474 25.83 6.64 -13.70
C GLU A 474 25.40 5.93 -14.99
N ILE A 475 24.41 6.50 -15.70
CA ILE A 475 24.00 6.06 -17.04
C ILE A 475 25.12 6.34 -18.06
N GLU A 476 25.74 7.52 -18.06
CA GLU A 476 26.88 7.82 -18.94
C GLU A 476 28.10 6.93 -18.65
N ALA A 477 28.37 6.61 -17.39
CA ALA A 477 29.46 5.72 -16.98
C ALA A 477 29.19 4.27 -17.41
N SER A 478 27.94 3.82 -17.36
CA SER A 478 27.55 2.47 -17.82
C SER A 478 27.56 2.34 -19.35
N ILE A 479 27.37 3.44 -20.08
CA ILE A 479 27.35 3.45 -21.55
C ILE A 479 28.75 3.66 -22.15
N LYS A 480 29.65 4.39 -21.48
CA LYS A 480 31.03 4.65 -21.96
C LYS A 480 31.83 3.40 -22.37
N PRO A 481 31.80 2.26 -21.65
CA PRO A 481 32.52 1.05 -22.08
C PRO A 481 31.85 0.33 -23.27
N LEU A 482 30.59 0.63 -23.60
CA LEU A 482 29.89 0.08 -24.76
C LEU A 482 30.15 0.89 -26.05
N ALA A 483 30.64 2.12 -25.93
CA ALA A 483 30.96 3.00 -27.06
C ALA A 483 32.34 2.72 -27.70
N SER A 484 33.23 1.98 -27.02
CA SER A 484 34.52 1.54 -27.58
C SER A 484 34.39 0.35 -28.53
N ASP A 485 33.31 -0.42 -28.40
CA ASP A 485 32.95 -1.46 -29.36
C ASP A 485 32.16 -0.82 -30.49
N ASN A 486 32.74 -0.78 -31.69
CA ASN A 486 32.23 -0.09 -32.87
C ASN A 486 30.97 -0.76 -33.47
N ARG A 487 29.98 -1.12 -32.63
CA ARG A 487 28.71 -1.75 -33.03
C ARG A 487 27.69 -0.70 -33.48
N PRO A 488 26.99 -0.93 -34.60
CA PRO A 488 26.03 0.04 -35.16
C PRO A 488 24.82 0.29 -34.24
N GLU A 489 24.46 -0.65 -33.36
CA GLU A 489 23.33 -0.54 -32.43
C GLU A 489 23.57 0.51 -31.32
N ALA A 490 24.81 0.66 -30.85
CA ALA A 490 25.17 1.67 -29.85
C ALA A 490 25.05 3.10 -30.40
N LYS A 491 25.34 3.29 -31.70
CA LYS A 491 25.19 4.59 -32.39
C LYS A 491 23.71 4.99 -32.52
N LYS A 492 22.81 4.01 -32.72
CA LYS A 492 21.36 4.25 -32.78
C LYS A 492 20.80 4.72 -31.44
N LEU A 493 21.15 4.03 -30.35
CA LEU A 493 20.73 4.41 -28.99
C LEU A 493 21.26 5.79 -28.58
N PHE A 494 22.50 6.13 -28.96
CA PHE A 494 23.08 7.45 -28.68
C PHE A 494 22.39 8.58 -29.47
N SER A 495 21.89 8.28 -30.67
CA SER A 495 21.15 9.24 -31.50
C SER A 495 19.74 9.51 -30.93
N GLU A 496 19.04 8.46 -30.49
CA GLU A 496 17.71 8.57 -29.88
C GLU A 496 17.74 9.31 -28.53
N LEU A 497 18.77 9.07 -27.70
CA LEU A 497 18.95 9.78 -26.42
C LEU A 497 19.26 11.28 -26.61
N ARG A 498 19.92 11.64 -27.70
CA ARG A 498 20.25 13.04 -28.02
C ARG A 498 19.05 13.81 -28.58
N LEU A 499 18.16 13.12 -29.30
CA LEU A 499 16.89 13.67 -29.81
C LEU A 499 15.87 13.91 -28.69
N SER A 500 15.80 13.03 -27.68
CA SER A 500 14.89 13.22 -26.53
C SER A 500 15.34 14.37 -25.62
N GLY A 501 16.65 14.60 -25.47
CA GLY A 501 17.19 15.73 -24.71
C GLY A 501 16.89 17.11 -25.33
N ASN A 502 16.86 17.21 -26.66
CA ASN A 502 16.57 18.47 -27.35
C ASN A 502 15.07 18.84 -27.30
N SER A 503 14.17 17.85 -27.18
CA SER A 503 12.73 18.08 -27.02
C SER A 503 12.38 18.73 -25.66
N LEU A 504 13.11 18.36 -24.60
CA LEU A 504 12.98 18.95 -23.27
C LEU A 504 13.52 20.39 -23.18
N ALA A 505 14.57 20.72 -23.94
CA ALA A 505 15.09 22.09 -24.00
C ALA A 505 14.12 23.05 -24.73
N SER A 506 13.39 22.56 -25.74
CA SER A 506 12.44 23.38 -26.50
C SER A 506 11.15 23.72 -25.73
N LEU A 507 10.81 22.95 -24.70
CA LEU A 507 9.69 23.25 -23.78
C LEU A 507 10.05 24.32 -22.74
N ARG A 508 11.34 24.62 -22.53
CA ARG A 508 11.81 25.63 -21.58
C ARG A 508 11.90 27.05 -22.17
N SER A 509 11.89 27.21 -23.50
CA SER A 509 12.06 28.51 -24.16
C SER A 509 10.79 29.05 -24.82
N GLY A 510 9.62 28.83 -24.19
CA GLY A 510 8.34 29.42 -24.59
C GLY A 510 8.30 30.93 -24.36
N SER A 511 9.06 31.69 -25.14
CA SER A 511 8.97 33.15 -25.27
C SER A 511 7.74 33.50 -26.10
N LEU A 512 6.68 33.96 -25.44
CA LEU A 512 5.52 34.60 -26.05
C LEU A 512 5.98 35.85 -26.83
N SER A 513 5.98 35.78 -28.17
CA SER A 513 6.03 36.96 -29.03
C SER A 513 4.71 37.07 -29.78
N SER A 514 3.80 37.87 -29.25
CA SER A 514 2.55 38.26 -29.90
C SER A 514 2.83 39.23 -31.07
N LYS A 515 2.47 38.85 -32.29
CA LYS A 515 2.08 39.79 -33.34
C LYS A 515 0.94 39.21 -34.18
N ASN A 516 -0.23 39.83 -34.03
CA ASN A 516 -1.36 39.82 -34.97
C ASN A 516 -0.95 40.50 -36.30
N PRO A 517 -1.69 40.31 -37.41
CA PRO A 517 -3.05 40.83 -37.58
C PRO A 517 -4.18 39.82 -37.38
#